data_AF-A0A5P9XRL2-F1
#
_entry.id   AF-A0A5P9XRL2-F1
#
_cell.length_a   1.000
_cell.length_b   1.000
_cell.length_c   1.000
_cell.angle_alpha   90.00
_cell.angle_beta   90.00
_cell.angle_gamma   90.00
#
_symmetry.space_group_name_H-M   'P 1'
#
loop_
_entity.id
_entity.type
_entity.pdbx_description
1 polymer ?
#
loop_
_entity_poly.entity_id
_entity_poly.type
_entity_poly.pdbx_seq_one_letter_code
_entity_poly.pdbx_strand_id
1 'polypeptide(L)'
;MSSNDALEIARSAALDDHYLEQVELLVMGSVPGSPIPDYADDWEEAERLIARLGDQGVGVRLEFMSDENGQRWHVYMDWQEPTSHEWQLTEVEEPTAAQAVTRGALVWYYQQEMAAASAQPPDGWAYFEVVERLGMARDMLARSLDDHPVLAEEEALMSRYQELLEKFSALFELANQMLDQRLGAPSRSTMH
;
A
#
# COMPACT_ATOMS: atom_id res chain seq x y z
N MET A 1 14.79 -19.46 1.59
CA MET A 1 15.38 -18.33 0.86
C MET A 1 15.25 -17.09 1.70
N SER A 2 16.27 -16.23 1.72
CA SER A 2 16.11 -14.89 2.30
C SER A 2 15.25 -14.03 1.36
N SER A 3 14.59 -12.98 1.87
CA SER A 3 13.78 -12.09 1.05
C SER A 3 14.60 -11.40 -0.07
N ASN A 4 15.90 -11.18 0.16
CA ASN A 4 16.83 -10.71 -0.86
C ASN A 4 17.02 -11.72 -1.99
N ASP A 5 17.16 -13.01 -1.66
CA ASP A 5 17.31 -14.05 -2.69
C ASP A 5 16.07 -14.14 -3.58
N ALA A 6 14.88 -13.97 -3.00
CA ALA A 6 13.62 -14.00 -3.74
C ALA A 6 13.49 -12.81 -4.71
N LEU A 7 13.87 -11.60 -4.27
CA LEU A 7 13.85 -10.42 -5.12
C LEU A 7 14.87 -10.53 -6.28
N GLU A 8 16.08 -11.04 -6.01
CA GLU A 8 17.08 -11.24 -7.05
C GLU A 8 16.67 -12.30 -8.08
N ILE A 9 15.99 -13.36 -7.63
CA ILE A 9 15.38 -14.35 -8.53
C ILE A 9 14.30 -13.70 -9.39
N ALA A 10 13.39 -12.92 -8.80
CA ALA A 10 12.34 -12.25 -9.58
C ALA A 10 12.90 -11.32 -10.67
N ARG A 11 14.03 -10.65 -10.40
CA ARG A 11 14.71 -9.75 -11.35
C ARG A 11 15.38 -10.45 -12.53
N SER A 12 15.83 -11.69 -12.38
CA SER A 12 16.78 -12.29 -13.32
C SER A 12 16.43 -13.69 -13.82
N ALA A 13 15.50 -14.39 -13.15
CA ALA A 13 15.09 -15.73 -13.55
C ALA A 13 14.41 -15.74 -14.93
N ALA A 14 14.48 -16.89 -15.61
CA ALA A 14 13.71 -17.13 -16.81
C ALA A 14 12.21 -17.04 -16.49
N LEU A 15 11.42 -16.51 -17.42
CA LEU A 15 9.96 -16.46 -17.33
C LEU A 15 9.36 -17.81 -17.73
N ASP A 16 9.77 -18.87 -17.04
CA ASP A 16 9.29 -20.23 -17.25
C ASP A 16 8.04 -20.54 -16.41
N ASP A 17 7.49 -21.76 -16.54
CA ASP A 17 6.30 -22.20 -15.81
C ASP A 17 6.43 -21.99 -14.29
N HIS A 18 7.64 -22.13 -13.73
CA HIS A 18 7.86 -21.91 -12.30
C HIS A 18 7.73 -20.43 -11.93
N TYR A 19 8.26 -19.53 -12.76
CA TYR A 19 8.09 -18.09 -12.59
C TYR A 19 6.60 -17.71 -12.68
N LEU A 20 5.91 -18.20 -13.70
CA LEU A 20 4.49 -17.92 -13.91
C LEU A 20 3.62 -18.48 -12.78
N GLU A 21 3.99 -19.64 -12.22
CA GLU A 21 3.36 -20.19 -11.01
C GLU A 21 3.51 -19.23 -9.81
N GLN A 22 4.70 -18.62 -9.61
CA GLN A 22 4.87 -17.63 -8.55
C GLN A 22 4.00 -16.39 -8.77
N VAL A 23 3.90 -15.89 -10.00
CA VAL A 23 3.01 -14.76 -10.34
C VAL A 23 1.55 -15.10 -10.01
N GLU A 24 1.11 -16.30 -10.40
CA GLU A 24 -0.26 -16.79 -10.16
C GLU A 24 -0.58 -16.94 -8.67
N LEU A 25 0.35 -17.49 -7.89
CA LEU A 25 0.14 -17.70 -6.45
C LEU A 25 0.24 -16.40 -5.65
N LEU A 26 1.26 -15.58 -5.94
CA LEU A 26 1.64 -14.46 -5.08
C LEU A 26 0.96 -13.15 -5.48
N VAL A 27 0.90 -12.86 -6.78
CA VAL A 27 0.31 -11.60 -7.27
C VAL A 27 -1.20 -11.76 -7.50
N MET A 28 -1.58 -12.82 -8.23
CA MET A 28 -2.99 -13.08 -8.51
C MET A 28 -3.73 -13.61 -7.28
N GLY A 29 -3.04 -14.26 -6.35
CA GLY A 29 -3.62 -14.81 -5.13
C GLY A 29 -4.42 -16.09 -5.37
N SER A 30 -4.08 -16.82 -6.43
CA SER A 30 -4.75 -18.07 -6.80
C SER A 30 -4.33 -19.23 -5.91
N VAL A 31 -5.16 -20.29 -5.90
CA VAL A 31 -4.88 -21.49 -5.10
C VAL A 31 -3.84 -22.39 -5.80
N PRO A 32 -3.01 -23.12 -5.03
CA PRO A 32 -2.07 -24.09 -5.58
C PRO A 32 -2.72 -25.10 -6.54
N GLY A 33 -2.09 -25.30 -7.70
CA GLY A 33 -2.58 -26.20 -8.75
C GLY A 33 -3.65 -25.59 -9.67
N SER A 34 -3.90 -24.28 -9.60
CA SER A 34 -4.70 -23.57 -10.61
C SER A 34 -3.99 -23.62 -11.98
N PRO A 35 -4.75 -23.55 -13.10
CA PRO A 35 -4.15 -23.39 -14.42
C PRO A 35 -3.26 -22.14 -14.42
N ILE A 36 -2.04 -22.28 -14.94
CA ILE A 36 -1.07 -21.18 -15.06
C ILE A 36 -1.25 -20.56 -16.45
N PRO A 37 -1.75 -19.31 -16.55
CA PRO A 37 -1.83 -18.61 -17.81
C PRO A 37 -0.46 -18.15 -18.29
N ASP A 38 -0.34 -17.96 -19.59
CA ASP A 38 0.91 -17.57 -20.24
C ASP A 38 1.10 -16.05 -20.23
N TYR A 39 1.30 -15.47 -19.04
CA TYR A 39 1.44 -14.01 -18.89
C TYR A 39 2.61 -13.41 -19.67
N ALA A 40 3.66 -14.19 -19.91
CA ALA A 40 4.87 -13.71 -20.56
C ALA A 40 4.71 -13.58 -22.08
N ASP A 41 3.91 -14.47 -22.69
CA ASP A 41 3.75 -14.51 -24.14
C ASP A 41 2.33 -14.12 -24.62
N ASP A 42 1.33 -14.06 -23.73
CA ASP A 42 -0.03 -13.59 -24.01
C ASP A 42 -0.33 -12.22 -23.38
N TRP A 43 -0.58 -11.23 -24.25
CA TRP A 43 -0.89 -9.87 -23.82
C TRP A 43 -2.24 -9.74 -23.09
N GLU A 44 -3.26 -10.52 -23.47
CA GLU A 44 -4.57 -10.44 -22.81
C GLU A 44 -4.47 -10.92 -21.35
N GLU A 45 -3.67 -11.96 -21.10
CA GLU A 45 -3.37 -12.41 -19.74
C GLU A 45 -2.50 -11.40 -18.99
N ALA A 46 -1.53 -10.76 -19.66
CA ALA A 46 -0.77 -9.66 -19.05
C ALA A 46 -1.67 -8.46 -18.67
N GLU A 47 -2.67 -8.12 -19.47
CA GLU A 47 -3.66 -7.09 -19.11
C GLU A 47 -4.49 -7.49 -17.88
N ARG A 48 -4.81 -8.78 -17.73
CA ARG A 48 -5.46 -9.30 -16.52
C ARG A 48 -4.58 -9.12 -15.28
N LEU A 49 -3.27 -9.33 -15.42
CA LEU A 49 -2.28 -9.06 -14.38
C LEU A 49 -2.19 -7.56 -14.05
N ILE A 50 -2.23 -6.67 -15.06
CA ILE A 50 -2.29 -5.21 -14.84
C ILE A 50 -3.55 -4.81 -14.07
N ALA A 51 -4.71 -5.34 -14.45
CA ALA A 51 -5.96 -5.06 -13.75
C ALA A 51 -5.87 -5.49 -12.27
N ARG A 52 -5.27 -6.66 -12.01
CA ARG A 52 -5.04 -7.14 -10.64
C ARG A 52 -4.11 -6.23 -9.84
N LEU A 53 -3.02 -5.77 -10.44
CA LEU A 53 -2.11 -4.78 -9.82
C LEU A 53 -2.86 -3.47 -9.51
N GLY A 54 -3.75 -3.03 -10.40
CA GLY A 54 -4.63 -1.89 -10.19
C GLY A 54 -5.56 -2.04 -8.98
N ASP A 55 -6.16 -3.22 -8.79
CA ASP A 55 -6.97 -3.54 -7.60
C ASP A 55 -6.16 -3.46 -6.29
N GLN A 56 -4.83 -3.62 -6.39
CA GLN A 56 -3.88 -3.52 -5.28
C GLN A 56 -3.28 -2.11 -5.13
N GLY A 57 -3.75 -1.13 -5.92
CA GLY A 57 -3.30 0.26 -5.85
C GLY A 57 -1.98 0.54 -6.55
N VAL A 58 -1.57 -0.32 -7.50
CA VAL A 58 -0.34 -0.15 -8.27
C VAL A 58 -0.66 0.46 -9.64
N GLY A 59 -0.05 1.60 -9.94
CA GLY A 59 -0.01 2.18 -11.28
C GLY A 59 0.96 1.42 -12.17
N VAL A 60 0.57 1.11 -13.41
CA VAL A 60 1.44 0.46 -14.39
C VAL A 60 1.55 1.35 -15.63
N ARG A 61 2.78 1.72 -16.00
CA ARG A 61 3.07 2.49 -17.22
C ARG A 61 4.10 1.75 -18.07
N LEU A 62 3.80 1.61 -19.35
CA LEU A 62 4.68 0.99 -20.33
C LEU A 62 5.31 2.03 -21.25
N GLU A 63 6.59 1.86 -21.54
CA GLU A 63 7.33 2.67 -22.48
C GLU A 63 8.09 1.77 -23.45
N PHE A 64 7.87 2.00 -24.75
CA PHE A 64 8.60 1.31 -25.81
C PHE A 64 9.85 2.10 -26.18
N MET A 65 11.00 1.43 -26.13
CA MET A 65 12.28 1.98 -26.53
C MET A 65 12.85 1.18 -27.71
N SER A 66 13.42 1.91 -28.67
CA SER A 66 14.15 1.32 -29.78
C SER A 66 15.45 2.09 -29.97
N ASP A 67 16.57 1.41 -29.72
CA ASP A 67 17.92 1.98 -29.84
C ASP A 67 18.85 1.03 -30.62
N GLU A 68 20.15 1.31 -30.60
CA GLU A 68 21.18 0.48 -31.26
C GLU A 68 21.28 -0.95 -30.67
N ASN A 69 20.76 -1.16 -29.46
CA ASN A 69 20.76 -2.44 -28.74
C ASN A 69 19.47 -3.25 -28.95
N GLY A 70 18.54 -2.76 -29.78
CA GLY A 70 17.31 -3.44 -30.16
C GLY A 70 16.04 -2.78 -29.65
N GLN A 71 14.96 -3.54 -29.64
CA GLN A 71 13.65 -3.13 -29.16
C GLN A 71 13.44 -3.65 -27.75
N ARG A 72 13.00 -2.77 -26.85
CA ARG A 72 12.77 -3.10 -25.45
C ARG A 72 11.53 -2.41 -24.92
N TRP A 73 10.92 -3.02 -23.93
CA TRP A 73 9.79 -2.47 -23.19
C TRP A 73 10.20 -2.24 -21.75
N HIS A 74 10.03 -1.00 -21.30
CA HIS A 74 10.16 -0.63 -19.90
C HIS A 74 8.77 -0.64 -19.27
N VAL A 75 8.64 -1.29 -18.13
CA VAL A 75 7.49 -1.12 -17.25
C VAL A 75 7.93 -0.34 -16.02
N TYR A 76 7.16 0.70 -15.72
CA TYR A 76 7.22 1.47 -14.50
C TYR A 76 6.00 1.08 -13.66
N MET A 77 6.25 0.63 -12.44
CA MET A 77 5.19 0.36 -11.48
C MET A 77 5.35 1.23 -10.26
N ASP A 78 4.36 2.07 -9.99
CA ASP A 78 4.35 3.00 -8.86
C ASP A 78 3.19 2.70 -7.90
N TRP A 79 3.45 2.89 -6.61
CA TRP A 79 2.46 2.70 -5.57
C TRP A 79 2.78 3.59 -4.38
N GLN A 80 1.79 3.87 -3.54
CA GLN A 80 2.00 4.57 -2.29
C GLN A 80 2.23 3.55 -1.17
N GLU A 81 3.34 3.67 -0.45
CA GLU A 81 3.59 2.79 0.69
C GLU A 81 2.53 3.03 1.79
N PRO A 82 1.83 1.99 2.29
CA PRO A 82 0.73 2.19 3.24
C PRO A 82 1.13 2.84 4.57
N THR A 83 2.39 2.68 4.99
CA THR A 83 2.87 3.17 6.29
C THR A 83 3.44 4.57 6.22
N SER A 84 4.40 4.82 5.33
CA SER A 84 5.04 6.15 5.20
C SER A 84 4.25 7.13 4.33
N HIS A 85 3.30 6.64 3.53
CA HIS A 85 2.63 7.39 2.47
C HIS A 85 3.58 7.94 1.39
N GLU A 86 4.83 7.48 1.34
CA GLU A 86 5.76 7.83 0.28
C GLU A 86 5.44 7.06 -1.01
N TRP A 87 5.60 7.74 -2.14
CA TRP A 87 5.51 7.11 -3.45
C TRP A 87 6.77 6.29 -3.73
N GLN A 88 6.56 5.04 -4.09
CA GLN A 88 7.59 4.09 -4.47
C GLN A 88 7.48 3.80 -5.96
N LEU A 89 8.59 3.38 -6.56
CA LEU A 89 8.68 3.04 -7.97
C LEU A 89 9.57 1.81 -8.15
N THR A 90 9.16 0.91 -9.04
CA THR A 90 10.04 -0.11 -9.60
C THR A 90 10.03 -0.04 -11.11
N GLU A 91 11.16 -0.38 -11.71
CA GLU A 91 11.37 -0.37 -13.16
C GLU A 91 11.95 -1.71 -13.59
N VAL A 92 11.39 -2.26 -14.67
CA VAL A 92 11.85 -3.49 -15.29
C VAL A 92 11.87 -3.33 -16.80
N GLU A 93 12.87 -3.93 -17.43
CA GLU A 93 13.07 -3.92 -18.88
C GLU A 93 13.05 -5.35 -19.42
N GLU A 94 12.27 -5.59 -20.48
CA GLU A 94 12.19 -6.89 -21.16
C GLU A 94 11.99 -6.73 -22.69
N PRO A 95 12.23 -7.78 -23.50
CA PRO A 95 12.00 -7.75 -24.95
C PRO A 95 10.55 -7.49 -25.36
N THR A 96 9.55 -7.89 -24.55
CA THR A 96 8.13 -7.68 -24.83
C THR A 96 7.43 -6.99 -23.66
N ALA A 97 6.32 -6.31 -23.95
CA ALA A 97 5.49 -5.67 -22.92
C ALA A 97 4.93 -6.69 -21.90
N ALA A 98 4.48 -7.86 -22.39
CA ALA A 98 3.94 -8.94 -21.57
C ALA A 98 5.01 -9.47 -20.59
N GLN A 99 6.23 -9.69 -21.08
CA GLN A 99 7.37 -10.09 -20.24
C GLN A 99 7.73 -9.01 -19.21
N ALA A 100 7.75 -7.74 -19.63
CA ALA A 100 8.06 -6.62 -18.74
C ALA A 100 7.06 -6.56 -17.58
N VAL A 101 5.76 -6.59 -17.87
CA VAL A 101 4.69 -6.59 -16.88
C VAL A 101 4.79 -7.80 -15.95
N THR A 102 4.94 -9.00 -16.51
CA THR A 102 5.03 -10.25 -15.75
C THR A 102 6.19 -10.23 -14.77
N ARG A 103 7.36 -9.78 -15.22
CA ARG A 103 8.52 -9.64 -14.33
C ARG A 103 8.31 -8.54 -13.29
N GLY A 104 7.85 -7.37 -13.73
CA GLY A 104 7.58 -6.23 -12.86
C GLY A 104 6.64 -6.60 -11.70
N ALA A 105 5.61 -7.40 -11.98
CA ALA A 105 4.63 -7.82 -10.99
C ALA A 105 5.27 -8.63 -9.85
N LEU A 106 6.12 -9.61 -10.16
CA LEU A 106 6.78 -10.42 -9.14
C LEU A 106 7.88 -9.65 -8.40
N VAL A 107 8.60 -8.76 -9.10
CA VAL A 107 9.56 -7.84 -8.48
C VAL A 107 8.86 -6.93 -7.46
N TRP A 108 7.73 -6.33 -7.85
CA TRP A 108 6.91 -5.51 -6.96
C TRP A 108 6.45 -6.28 -5.73
N TYR A 109 5.96 -7.52 -5.91
CA TYR A 109 5.50 -8.35 -4.79
C TYR A 109 6.61 -8.58 -3.75
N TYR A 110 7.80 -9.00 -4.19
CA TYR A 110 8.88 -9.24 -3.24
C TYR A 110 9.44 -7.96 -2.62
N GLN A 111 9.34 -6.81 -3.31
CA GLN A 111 9.62 -5.51 -2.69
C GLN A 111 8.62 -5.20 -1.56
N GLN A 112 7.34 -5.54 -1.71
CA GLN A 112 6.36 -5.41 -0.60
C GLN A 112 6.72 -6.32 0.57
N GLU A 113 7.05 -7.58 0.30
CA GLU A 113 7.42 -8.55 1.36
C GLU A 113 8.67 -8.10 2.12
N MET A 114 9.67 -7.55 1.41
CA MET A 114 10.85 -6.97 2.04
C MET A 114 10.51 -5.74 2.87
N ALA A 115 9.70 -4.83 2.33
CA ALA A 115 9.26 -3.64 3.06
C ALA A 115 8.51 -4.05 4.33
N ALA A 116 7.55 -4.97 4.24
CA ALA A 116 6.78 -5.49 5.37
C ALA A 116 7.66 -6.20 6.41
N ALA A 117 8.64 -7.00 5.99
CA ALA A 117 9.57 -7.69 6.89
C ALA A 117 10.52 -6.72 7.61
N SER A 118 10.81 -5.56 7.00
CA SER A 118 11.66 -4.50 7.56
C SER A 118 10.88 -3.37 8.24
N ALA A 119 9.55 -3.41 8.18
CA ALA A 119 8.67 -2.39 8.73
C ALA A 119 8.88 -2.30 10.25
N GLN A 120 9.36 -1.15 10.69
CA GLN A 120 9.36 -0.85 12.12
C GLN A 120 7.93 -0.56 12.56
N PRO A 121 7.54 -0.96 13.80
CA PRO A 121 6.28 -0.48 14.35
C PRO A 121 6.27 1.05 14.33
N PRO A 122 5.11 1.71 14.09
CA PRO A 122 5.03 3.17 14.10
C PRO A 122 5.65 3.73 15.38
N ASP A 123 6.49 4.75 15.26
CA ASP A 123 7.11 5.38 16.41
C ASP A 123 6.12 6.28 17.17
N GLY A 124 6.50 6.78 18.35
CA GLY A 124 5.61 7.63 19.15
C GLY A 124 5.15 8.90 18.42
N TRP A 125 5.94 9.39 17.45
CA TRP A 125 5.60 10.55 16.64
C TRP A 125 4.44 10.25 15.70
N ALA A 126 4.44 9.10 15.02
CA ALA A 126 3.34 8.69 14.15
C ALA A 126 2.00 8.60 14.92
N TYR A 127 2.00 8.09 16.16
CA TYR A 127 0.79 8.09 17.00
C TYR A 127 0.36 9.51 17.40
N PHE A 128 1.32 10.40 17.70
CA PHE A 128 1.03 11.80 18.01
C PHE A 128 0.39 12.53 16.83
N GLU A 129 0.87 12.34 15.60
CA GLU A 129 0.27 12.95 14.41
C GLU A 129 -1.20 12.57 14.23
N VAL A 130 -1.56 11.31 14.50
CA VAL A 130 -2.95 10.86 14.45
C VAL A 130 -3.79 11.57 15.52
N VAL A 131 -3.28 11.68 16.75
CA VAL A 131 -3.97 12.38 17.84
C VAL A 131 -4.19 13.86 17.50
N GLU A 132 -3.17 14.55 16.98
CA GLU A 132 -3.27 15.96 16.57
C GLU A 132 -4.33 16.17 15.48
N ARG A 133 -4.28 15.36 14.40
CA ARG A 133 -5.24 15.47 13.29
C ARG A 133 -6.68 15.21 13.75
N LEU A 134 -6.88 14.21 14.59
CA LEU A 134 -8.19 13.92 15.19
C LEU A 134 -8.65 15.05 16.12
N GLY A 135 -7.74 15.62 16.91
CA GLY A 135 -8.02 16.75 17.79
C GLY A 135 -8.47 17.99 17.00
N MET A 136 -7.75 18.35 15.94
CA MET A 136 -8.10 19.45 15.05
C MET A 136 -9.47 19.25 14.40
N ALA A 137 -9.74 18.06 13.87
CA ALA A 137 -11.02 17.73 13.24
C ALA A 137 -12.19 17.78 14.25
N ARG A 138 -12.00 17.20 15.43
CA ARG A 138 -12.98 17.24 16.53
C ARG A 138 -13.30 18.67 16.95
N ASP A 139 -12.27 19.50 17.12
CA ASP A 139 -12.45 20.89 17.56
C ASP A 139 -13.19 21.72 16.49
N MET A 140 -12.95 21.46 15.20
CA MET A 140 -13.73 22.08 14.12
C MET A 140 -15.19 21.65 14.12
N LEU A 141 -15.47 20.35 14.35
CA LEU A 141 -16.83 19.83 14.44
C LEU A 141 -17.57 20.41 15.65
N ALA A 142 -16.91 20.50 16.81
CA ALA A 142 -17.47 21.08 18.02
C ALA A 142 -17.86 22.56 17.83
N ARG A 143 -16.96 23.37 17.26
CA ARG A 143 -17.25 24.80 16.96
C ARG A 143 -18.42 24.97 15.98
N SER A 144 -18.59 24.03 15.06
CA SER A 144 -19.72 24.07 14.13
C SER A 144 -21.04 23.88 14.88
N LEU A 145 -21.10 23.02 15.90
CA LEU A 145 -22.31 22.84 16.71
C LEU A 145 -22.66 24.06 17.57
N ASP A 146 -21.66 24.81 18.03
CA ASP A 146 -21.90 25.95 18.93
C ASP A 146 -22.49 27.17 18.19
N ASP A 147 -21.95 27.49 16.99
CA ASP A 147 -22.18 28.80 16.36
C ASP A 147 -22.74 28.76 14.92
N HIS A 148 -22.99 27.58 14.33
CA HIS A 148 -23.35 27.53 12.91
C HIS A 148 -24.84 27.81 12.65
N PRO A 149 -25.20 28.90 11.92
CA PRO A 149 -26.60 29.33 11.78
C PRO A 149 -27.47 28.28 11.07
N VAL A 150 -26.92 27.51 10.12
CA VAL A 150 -27.68 26.43 9.45
C VAL A 150 -27.97 25.26 10.40
N LEU A 151 -27.06 24.94 11.32
CA LEU A 151 -27.30 23.85 12.28
C LEU A 151 -28.34 24.25 13.34
N ALA A 152 -28.44 25.54 13.65
CA ALA A 152 -29.49 26.07 14.51
C ALA A 152 -30.89 26.00 13.86
N GLU A 153 -30.97 26.07 12.53
CA GLU A 153 -32.24 26.02 11.79
C GLU A 153 -32.65 24.59 11.40
N GLU A 154 -31.69 23.69 11.17
CA GLU A 154 -31.92 22.34 10.63
C GLU A 154 -31.72 21.25 11.69
N GLU A 155 -32.76 20.93 12.46
CA GLU A 155 -32.71 19.98 13.59
C GLU A 155 -32.18 18.59 13.20
N ALA A 156 -32.60 18.07 12.03
CA ALA A 156 -32.13 16.78 11.54
C ALA A 156 -30.62 16.78 11.22
N LEU A 157 -30.11 17.90 10.70
CA LEU A 157 -28.69 18.05 10.39
C LEU A 157 -27.87 18.21 11.67
N MET A 158 -28.37 18.99 12.64
CA MET A 158 -27.78 19.13 13.98
C MET A 158 -27.62 17.79 14.68
N SER A 159 -28.67 16.95 14.68
CA SER A 159 -28.63 15.62 15.28
C SER A 159 -27.56 14.73 14.63
N ARG A 160 -27.44 14.74 13.30
CA ARG A 160 -26.37 13.99 12.60
C ARG A 160 -24.96 14.52 12.92
N TYR A 161 -24.83 15.83 13.08
CA TYR A 161 -23.56 16.45 13.45
C TYR A 161 -23.13 16.08 14.86
N GLN A 162 -24.08 16.00 15.81
CA GLN A 162 -23.85 15.52 17.17
C GLN A 162 -23.41 14.06 17.18
N GLU A 163 -24.12 13.17 16.46
CA GLU A 163 -23.72 11.76 16.30
C GLU A 163 -22.31 11.61 15.73
N LEU A 164 -21.94 12.46 14.76
CA LEU A 164 -20.60 12.46 14.17
C LEU A 164 -19.55 12.91 15.19
N LEU A 165 -19.82 13.99 15.94
CA LEU A 165 -18.90 14.48 16.96
C LEU A 165 -18.67 13.46 18.08
N GLU A 166 -19.71 12.74 18.52
CA GLU A 166 -19.58 11.66 19.51
C GLU A 166 -18.64 10.56 19.01
N LYS A 167 -18.84 10.10 17.77
CA LYS A 167 -17.96 9.08 17.15
C LYS A 167 -16.53 9.58 17.00
N PHE A 168 -16.35 10.83 16.58
CA PHE A 168 -15.02 11.45 16.48
C PHE A 168 -14.34 11.58 17.85
N SER A 169 -15.09 11.93 18.89
CA SER A 169 -14.57 12.06 20.25
C SER A 169 -14.12 10.70 20.81
N ALA A 170 -14.93 9.66 20.60
CA ALA A 170 -14.54 8.29 20.98
C ALA A 170 -13.27 7.82 20.23
N LEU A 171 -13.15 8.14 18.93
CA LEU A 171 -11.96 7.83 18.15
C LEU A 171 -10.72 8.59 18.65
N PHE A 172 -10.88 9.88 18.98
CA PHE A 172 -9.81 10.70 19.57
C PHE A 172 -9.34 10.13 20.91
N GLU A 173 -10.25 9.73 21.80
CA GLU A 173 -9.92 9.10 23.08
C GLU A 173 -9.17 7.78 22.89
N LEU A 174 -9.63 6.94 21.95
CA LEU A 174 -8.95 5.69 21.62
C LEU A 174 -7.53 5.96 21.11
N ALA A 175 -7.34 6.94 20.22
CA ALA A 175 -6.02 7.32 19.71
C ALA A 175 -5.08 7.80 20.83
N ASN A 176 -5.58 8.60 21.77
CA ASN A 176 -4.81 9.02 22.95
C ASN A 176 -4.41 7.83 23.83
N GLN A 177 -5.33 6.89 24.10
CA GLN A 177 -5.01 5.68 24.87
C GLN A 177 -3.92 4.84 24.18
N MET A 178 -3.96 4.73 22.85
CA MET A 178 -2.92 4.04 22.09
C MET A 178 -1.57 4.77 22.16
N LEU A 179 -1.57 6.11 22.06
CA LEU A 179 -0.36 6.92 22.23
C LEU A 179 0.25 6.74 23.64
N ASP A 180 -0.56 6.84 24.68
CA ASP A 180 -0.14 6.68 26.08
C ASP A 180 0.47 5.29 26.35
N GLN A 181 -0.13 4.24 25.77
CA GLN A 181 0.41 2.88 25.87
C GLN A 181 1.77 2.75 25.19
N ARG A 182 2.00 3.46 24.09
CA ARG A 182 3.27 3.45 23.34
C ARG A 182 4.34 4.30 24.01
N LEU A 183 3.96 5.40 24.65
CA LEU A 183 4.85 6.27 25.41
C LEU A 183 5.19 5.76 26.81
N GLY A 184 4.66 4.58 27.21
CA GLY A 184 4.69 3.95 28.53
C GLY A 184 5.54 4.59 29.64
N ALA A 185 4.91 4.77 30.81
CA ALA A 185 5.52 5.24 32.05
C ALA A 185 6.91 4.63 32.32
N PRO A 186 7.88 5.39 32.87
CA PRO A 186 9.24 4.93 33.08
C PRO A 186 9.24 3.59 33.79
N SER A 187 9.86 2.58 33.18
CA SER A 187 10.08 1.29 33.80
C SER A 187 10.76 1.52 35.16
N ARG A 188 10.12 1.10 36.26
CA ARG A 188 10.62 1.18 37.64
C ARG A 188 11.91 0.37 37.90
N SER A 189 12.66 -0.01 36.87
CA SER A 189 13.79 -0.95 36.94
C SER A 189 15.16 -0.34 36.61
N THR A 190 15.33 0.98 36.63
CA THR A 190 16.66 1.60 36.58
C THR A 190 16.85 2.58 37.73
N MET A 191 16.95 2.02 38.94
CA MET A 191 17.85 2.55 39.96
C MET A 191 19.01 1.56 40.07
N HIS A 192 20.12 1.90 39.42
CA HIS A 192 21.45 1.40 39.78
C HIS A 192 22.25 2.58 40.33
#